data_AF-A0A2A3T500-F1
#
_entry.id   AF-A0A2A3T500-F1
#
_cell.length_a   1.000
_cell.length_b   1.000
_cell.length_c   1.000
_cell.angle_alpha   90.00
_cell.angle_beta   90.00
_cell.angle_gamma   90.00
#
_symmetry.space_group_name_H-M   'P 1'
#
loop_
_entity.id
_entity.type
_entity.pdbx_description
1 polymer ?
#
loop_
_entity_poly.entity_id
_entity_poly.type
_entity_poly.pdbx_seq_one_letter_code
_entity_poly.pdbx_strand_id
1 'polypeptide(L)'
;MPADDFVVTPWNVEGDIDYDKLIKRFGTQKITPALLSKIEKFTNESHFMLRRGIFFSHRDLNRLLDDYEKGKQFFLYTGRGPSGHTHIGHLVPWVFAKWLQDKFGAKMYFQLTD
;
A
#
# COMPACT_ATOMS: atom_id res chain seq x y z
N MET A 1 -10.57 -19.40 -19.70
CA MET A 1 -9.26 -19.52 -19.02
C MET A 1 -9.35 -20.69 -18.04
N PRO A 2 -8.25 -21.40 -17.73
CA PRO A 2 -8.25 -22.35 -16.63
C PRO A 2 -8.77 -21.65 -15.36
N ALA A 3 -9.52 -22.35 -14.52
CA ALA A 3 -10.14 -21.79 -13.31
C ALA A 3 -9.13 -21.19 -12.29
N ASP A 4 -7.83 -21.34 -12.53
CA ASP A 4 -6.73 -20.97 -11.65
C ASP A 4 -5.89 -19.77 -12.13
N ASP A 5 -6.23 -19.15 -13.27
CA ASP A 5 -5.45 -18.05 -13.84
C ASP A 5 -6.22 -16.73 -13.87
N PHE A 6 -5.70 -15.76 -13.13
CA PHE A 6 -6.14 -14.37 -13.13
C PHE A 6 -5.08 -13.45 -13.74
N VAL A 7 -5.51 -12.28 -14.22
CA VAL A 7 -4.64 -11.25 -14.80
C VAL A 7 -4.62 -10.03 -13.89
N VAL A 8 -3.41 -9.56 -13.55
CA VAL A 8 -3.21 -8.27 -12.86
C VAL A 8 -2.08 -7.54 -13.56
N THR A 9 -2.42 -6.43 -14.20
CA THR A 9 -1.49 -5.48 -14.83
C THR A 9 -1.88 -4.07 -14.39
N PRO A 10 -1.05 -3.05 -14.67
CA PRO A 10 -1.41 -1.65 -14.39
C PRO A 10 -2.69 -1.16 -15.10
N TRP A 11 -3.17 -1.87 -16.12
CA TRP A 11 -4.33 -1.45 -16.94
C TRP A 11 -5.51 -2.42 -16.93
N ASN A 12 -5.29 -3.68 -16.54
CA ASN A 12 -6.33 -4.72 -16.55
C ASN A 12 -6.24 -5.62 -15.32
N VAL A 13 -7.40 -5.91 -14.72
CA VAL A 13 -7.59 -6.86 -13.63
C VAL A 13 -8.78 -7.76 -13.98
N GLU A 14 -8.56 -9.07 -14.06
CA GLU A 14 -9.57 -10.03 -14.49
C GLU A 14 -9.42 -11.37 -13.76
N GLY A 15 -10.56 -12.00 -13.41
CA GLY A 15 -10.63 -13.28 -12.70
C GLY A 15 -10.67 -13.15 -11.18
N ASP A 16 -10.80 -14.28 -10.50
CA ASP A 16 -10.77 -14.35 -9.03
C ASP A 16 -9.33 -14.27 -8.53
N ILE A 17 -8.98 -13.16 -7.89
CA ILE A 17 -7.60 -12.86 -7.51
C ILE A 17 -7.20 -13.62 -6.25
N ASP A 18 -6.25 -14.55 -6.40
CA ASP A 18 -5.52 -15.15 -5.28
C ASP A 18 -4.31 -14.25 -4.93
N TYR A 19 -4.46 -13.46 -3.86
CA TYR A 19 -3.43 -12.53 -3.40
C TYR A 19 -2.14 -13.24 -2.93
N ASP A 20 -2.20 -14.48 -2.47
CA ASP A 20 -1.03 -15.24 -2.04
C ASP A 20 -0.21 -15.71 -3.24
N LYS A 21 -0.87 -16.15 -4.32
CA LYS A 21 -0.22 -16.39 -5.61
C LYS A 21 0.33 -15.09 -6.20
N LEU A 22 -0.41 -13.98 -6.11
CA LEU A 22 0.02 -12.68 -6.62
C LEU A 22 1.31 -12.19 -5.95
N ILE A 23 1.40 -12.31 -4.62
CA ILE A 23 2.61 -11.96 -3.85
C ILE A 23 3.84 -12.71 -4.37
N LYS A 24 3.71 -14.02 -4.60
CA LYS A 24 4.79 -14.85 -5.14
C LYS A 24 5.16 -14.45 -6.57
N ARG A 25 4.17 -14.24 -7.44
CA ARG A 25 4.36 -13.80 -8.84
C ARG A 25 5.12 -12.47 -8.93
N PHE A 26 4.78 -11.51 -8.05
CA PHE A 26 5.37 -10.17 -8.06
C PHE A 26 6.61 -10.04 -7.18
N GLY A 27 7.04 -11.09 -6.47
CA GLY A 27 8.21 -11.08 -5.59
C GLY A 27 8.11 -10.08 -4.43
N THR A 28 6.90 -9.81 -3.95
CA THR A 28 6.66 -8.92 -2.80
C THR A 28 6.65 -9.72 -1.48
N GLN A 29 6.60 -9.02 -0.35
CA GLN A 29 6.52 -9.63 0.97
C GLN A 29 5.15 -9.35 1.60
N LYS A 30 4.61 -10.29 2.40
CA LYS A 30 3.39 -10.05 3.18
C LYS A 30 3.66 -9.04 4.30
N ILE A 31 2.70 -8.17 4.58
CA ILE A 31 2.73 -7.35 5.80
C ILE A 31 2.47 -8.29 6.98
N THR A 32 3.51 -8.55 7.77
CA THR A 32 3.46 -9.48 8.89
C THR A 32 2.85 -8.83 10.15
N PRO A 33 2.37 -9.62 11.12
CA PRO A 33 1.94 -9.08 12.42
C PRO A 33 3.02 -8.23 13.11
N ALA A 34 4.30 -8.61 12.98
CA ALA A 34 5.41 -7.83 13.55
C ALA A 34 5.54 -6.44 12.91
N LEU A 35 5.37 -6.34 11.59
CA LEU A 35 5.34 -5.05 10.88
C LEU A 35 4.14 -4.20 11.29
N LEU A 36 2.96 -4.82 11.43
CA LEU A 36 1.76 -4.14 11.93
C LEU A 36 2.00 -3.54 13.31
N SER A 37 2.52 -4.33 14.25
CA SER A 37 2.84 -3.85 15.60
C SER A 37 3.88 -2.72 15.60
N LYS A 38 4.87 -2.75 14.69
CA LYS A 38 5.86 -1.67 14.56
C LYS A 38 5.22 -0.37 14.05
N ILE A 39 4.33 -0.45 13.06
CA ILE A 39 3.56 0.71 12.57
C ILE A 39 2.66 1.26 13.68
N GLU A 40 1.94 0.39 14.39
CA GLU A 40 1.06 0.79 15.50
C GLU A 40 1.84 1.51 16.60
N LYS A 41 3.04 1.04 16.95
CA LYS A 41 3.94 1.71 17.90
C LYS A 41 4.31 3.13 17.46
N PHE A 42 4.63 3.34 16.18
CA PHE A 42 5.04 4.66 15.69
C PHE A 42 3.89 5.64 15.47
N THR A 43 2.71 5.11 15.11
CA THR A 43 1.53 5.93 14.78
C THR A 43 0.56 6.09 15.95
N ASN A 44 0.78 5.32 17.02
CA ASN A 44 -0.13 5.14 18.16
C ASN A 44 -1.57 4.81 17.73
N GLU A 45 -1.73 4.09 16.61
CA GLU A 45 -3.03 3.76 16.02
C GLU A 45 -2.99 2.51 15.16
N SER A 46 -4.01 1.66 15.30
CA SER A 46 -4.24 0.49 14.44
C SER A 46 -5.18 0.83 13.29
N HIS A 47 -4.62 1.22 12.14
CA HIS A 47 -5.40 1.59 10.96
C HIS A 47 -6.18 0.41 10.40
N PHE A 48 -7.48 0.62 10.12
CA PHE A 48 -8.38 -0.46 9.73
C PHE A 48 -7.97 -1.15 8.42
N MET A 49 -7.39 -0.42 7.46
CA MET A 49 -6.96 -1.01 6.19
C MET A 49 -5.75 -1.93 6.35
N LEU A 50 -4.91 -1.73 7.38
CA LEU A 50 -3.82 -2.63 7.72
C LEU A 50 -4.34 -3.83 8.51
N ARG A 51 -5.13 -3.58 9.57
CA ARG A 51 -5.70 -4.65 10.42
C ARG A 51 -6.62 -5.61 9.66
N ARG A 52 -7.35 -5.13 8.64
CA ARG A 52 -8.24 -5.95 7.80
C ARG A 52 -7.54 -6.55 6.58
N GLY A 53 -6.25 -6.32 6.39
CA GLY A 53 -5.49 -6.85 5.24
C GLY A 53 -5.91 -6.25 3.90
N ILE A 54 -6.46 -5.04 3.86
CA ILE A 54 -6.71 -4.31 2.60
C ILE A 54 -5.38 -3.97 1.93
N PHE A 55 -4.42 -3.46 2.72
CA PHE A 55 -3.01 -3.47 2.36
C PHE A 55 -2.39 -4.74 2.94
N PHE A 56 -1.99 -5.66 2.06
CA PHE A 56 -1.54 -7.01 2.44
C PHE A 56 -0.08 -7.30 2.09
N SER A 57 0.53 -6.51 1.19
CA SER A 57 1.89 -6.72 0.72
C SER A 57 2.72 -5.44 0.72
N HIS A 58 4.04 -5.59 0.70
CA HIS A 58 5.00 -4.48 0.68
C HIS A 58 6.32 -4.86 -0.01
N ARG A 59 7.16 -3.85 -0.24
CA ARG A 59 8.59 -3.97 -0.55
C ARG A 59 9.37 -3.02 0.37
N ASP A 60 10.44 -3.51 1.00
CA ASP A 60 11.35 -2.75 1.87
C ASP A 60 10.74 -1.93 3.03
N LEU A 61 9.48 -2.20 3.40
CA LEU A 61 8.82 -1.56 4.54
C LEU A 61 9.60 -1.77 5.85
N ASN A 62 10.19 -2.96 6.07
CA ASN A 62 11.06 -3.21 7.23
C ASN A 62 12.19 -2.17 7.31
N ARG A 63 12.90 -1.97 6.20
CA ARG A 63 14.01 -1.01 6.09
C ARG A 63 13.53 0.42 6.34
N LEU A 64 12.40 0.82 5.75
CA LEU A 64 11.84 2.15 5.95
C LEU A 64 11.52 2.41 7.43
N LEU A 65 10.90 1.43 8.11
CA LEU A 65 10.56 1.54 9.53
C LEU A 65 11.80 1.55 10.43
N ASP A 66 12.85 0.80 10.07
CA ASP A 66 14.14 0.83 10.78
C ASP A 66 14.87 2.17 10.60
N ASP A 67 14.81 2.74 9.40
CA ASP A 67 15.39 4.06 9.11
C ASP A 67 14.62 5.17 9.84
N TYR A 68 13.28 5.09 9.88
CA TYR A 68 12.43 6.00 10.66
C TYR A 68 12.74 5.92 12.17
N GLU A 69 12.93 4.72 12.72
CA GLU A 69 13.31 4.52 14.12
C GLU A 69 14.64 5.20 14.48
N LYS A 70 15.55 5.33 13.49
CA LYS A 70 16.84 6.01 13.60
C LYS A 70 16.74 7.53 13.36
N GLY A 71 15.53 8.08 13.23
CA GLY A 71 15.29 9.50 12.99
C GLY A 71 15.52 9.93 11.53
N LYS A 72 15.70 9.00 10.60
CA LYS A 72 15.79 9.37 9.18
C LYS A 72 14.40 9.71 8.64
N GLN A 73 14.35 10.82 7.91
CA GLN A 73 13.13 11.25 7.25
C GLN A 73 12.90 10.48 5.96
N PHE A 74 11.64 10.31 5.60
CA PHE A 74 11.21 9.77 4.32
C PHE A 74 10.08 10.64 3.75
N PHE A 75 9.71 10.38 2.50
CA PHE A 75 8.58 11.03 1.84
C PHE A 75 7.60 10.00 1.31
N LEU A 76 6.37 10.44 1.08
CA LEU A 76 5.31 9.65 0.48
C LEU A 76 5.13 10.05 -0.99
N TYR A 77 4.81 9.06 -1.81
CA TYR A 77 4.56 9.24 -3.23
C TYR A 77 3.37 8.37 -3.67
N THR A 78 2.39 8.99 -4.33
CA THR A 78 1.29 8.30 -5.01
C THR A 78 0.84 9.14 -6.21
N GLY A 79 -0.15 8.67 -6.96
CA GLY A 79 -0.66 9.46 -8.08
C GLY A 79 -1.99 8.99 -8.62
N ARG A 80 -2.38 9.62 -9.74
CA ARG A 80 -3.59 9.33 -10.50
C ARG A 80 -3.37 9.68 -11.98
N GLY A 81 -3.62 8.74 -12.87
CA GLY A 81 -3.83 9.05 -14.30
C GLY A 81 -5.25 9.57 -14.52
N PRO A 82 -5.48 10.80 -15.01
CA PRO A 82 -6.81 11.41 -15.09
C PRO A 82 -7.64 10.89 -16.28
N SER A 83 -7.88 9.58 -16.36
CA SER A 83 -8.61 8.92 -17.46
C SER A 83 -10.15 9.02 -17.40
N GLY A 84 -10.69 9.69 -16.37
CA GLY A 84 -12.14 9.80 -16.14
C GLY A 84 -12.47 10.17 -14.70
N HIS A 85 -13.77 10.12 -14.36
CA HIS A 85 -14.25 10.45 -13.02
C HIS A 85 -13.66 9.55 -11.93
N THR A 86 -13.44 10.14 -10.76
CA THR A 86 -13.02 9.42 -9.56
C THR A 86 -14.17 8.56 -9.02
N HIS A 87 -13.84 7.38 -8.51
CA HIS A 87 -14.77 6.45 -7.86
C HIS A 87 -14.15 5.92 -6.57
N ILE A 88 -14.91 5.21 -5.73
CA ILE A 88 -14.47 4.83 -4.38
C ILE A 88 -13.14 4.04 -4.34
N GLY A 89 -12.90 3.17 -5.33
CA GLY A 89 -11.62 2.45 -5.45
C GLY A 89 -10.39 3.37 -5.54
N HIS A 90 -10.51 4.52 -6.20
CA HIS A 90 -9.44 5.51 -6.29
C HIS A 90 -9.12 6.15 -4.94
N LEU A 91 -10.10 6.24 -4.04
CA LEU A 91 -9.92 6.88 -2.73
C LEU A 91 -9.12 6.01 -1.75
N VAL A 92 -9.12 4.68 -1.92
CA VAL A 92 -8.44 3.74 -1.00
C VAL A 92 -6.95 4.10 -0.78
N PRO A 93 -6.11 4.22 -1.83
CA PRO A 93 -4.71 4.61 -1.65
C PRO A 93 -4.56 6.04 -1.12
N TRP A 94 -5.47 6.97 -1.46
CA TRP A 94 -5.35 8.38 -1.07
C TRP A 94 -5.70 8.60 0.40
N VAL A 95 -6.75 7.96 0.90
CA VAL A 95 -7.12 7.98 2.32
C VAL A 95 -6.00 7.35 3.15
N PHE A 96 -5.41 6.25 2.67
CA PHE A 96 -4.28 5.64 3.36
C PHE A 96 -3.02 6.52 3.32
N ALA A 97 -2.69 7.14 2.19
CA ALA A 97 -1.59 8.07 2.08
C ALA A 97 -1.77 9.30 2.99
N LYS A 98 -2.99 9.84 3.08
CA LYS A 98 -3.34 10.91 4.02
C LYS A 98 -3.06 10.47 5.46
N TRP A 99 -3.53 9.29 5.86
CA TRP A 99 -3.28 8.78 7.21
C TRP A 99 -1.79 8.63 7.49
N LEU A 100 -1.01 8.08 6.57
CA LEU A 100 0.45 7.99 6.69
C LEU A 100 1.09 9.38 6.83
N GLN A 101 0.65 10.36 6.02
CA GLN A 101 1.14 11.73 6.09
C GLN A 101 0.87 12.35 7.46
N ASP A 102 -0.35 12.21 7.98
CA ASP A 102 -0.75 12.78 9.28
C ASP A 102 0.05 12.14 10.43
N LYS A 103 0.33 10.83 10.36
CA LYS A 103 1.01 10.09 11.43
C LYS A 103 2.52 10.23 11.43
N PHE A 104 3.14 10.29 10.26
CA PHE A 104 4.59 10.35 10.13
C PHE A 104 5.10 11.77 9.84
N GLY A 105 4.21 12.75 9.62
CA GLY A 105 4.60 14.12 9.25
C GLY A 105 5.38 14.19 7.93
N ALA A 106 5.25 13.17 7.08
CA ALA A 106 6.05 13.01 5.87
C ALA A 106 5.59 13.97 4.76
N LYS A 107 6.54 14.50 3.97
CA LYS A 107 6.21 15.26 2.77
C LYS A 107 5.53 14.34 1.75
N MET A 108 4.44 14.81 1.14
CA MET A 108 3.68 14.05 0.15
C MET A 108 3.87 14.64 -1.26
N TYR A 109 4.24 13.80 -2.21
CA TYR A 109 4.24 14.13 -3.64
C TYR A 109 3.12 13.35 -4.32
N PHE A 110 2.24 14.08 -5.03
CA PHE A 110 1.10 13.49 -5.72
C PHE A 110 1.22 13.77 -7.22
N GLN A 111 1.44 12.72 -8.02
CA GLN A 111 1.56 12.86 -9.48
C GLN A 111 0.19 12.76 -10.15
N LEU A 112 -0.09 13.70 -11.05
CA LEU A 112 -1.08 13.53 -12.09
C LEU A 112 -0.34 13.14 -13.37
N THR A 113 -0.65 11.97 -13.93
CA THR A 113 -0.03 11.45 -15.15
C THR A 113 -0.99 11.63 -16.33
N ASP A 114 -1.12 12.88 -16.78
CA ASP A 114 -1.96 13.28 -17.91
C ASP A 114 -1.40 12.85 -19.28
#